data_AF-A0A5R2MS16-F1
#
_entry.id   AF-A0A5R2MS16-F1
#
_cell.length_a   1.000
_cell.length_b   1.000
_cell.length_c   1.000
_cell.angle_alpha   90.00
_cell.angle_beta   90.00
_cell.angle_gamma   90.00
#
_symmetry.space_group_name_H-M   'P 1'
#
loop_
_entity.id
_entity.type
_entity.pdbx_description
1 polymer ?
#
loop_
_entity_poly.entity_id
_entity_poly.type
_entity_poly.pdbx_seq_one_letter_code
_entity_poly.pdbx_strand_id
1 'polypeptide(L)' 'MQGTANGDKLSGSGGNDILFGGDGNDILVGGVGNDTLTGGTGVDQFRMATNTDTDTIKDFVAGTDKIGLLDTGATG' A
#
# COMPACT_ATOMS: atom_id res chain seq x y z
N MET A 1 8.59 5.15 -5.62
CA MET A 1 9.39 4.19 -4.84
C MET A 1 9.16 2.79 -5.37
N GLN A 2 10.19 1.94 -5.35
CA GLN A 2 10.10 0.56 -5.83
C GLN A 2 10.78 -0.38 -4.84
N GLY A 3 10.16 -1.51 -4.54
CA GLY A 3 10.70 -2.57 -3.69
C GLY A 3 11.57 -3.54 -4.49
N THR A 4 11.71 -4.74 -3.97
CA THR A 4 12.63 -5.77 -4.43
C THR A 4 11.86 -7.03 -4.87
N ALA A 5 12.53 -8.18 -4.89
CA ALA A 5 11.90 -9.48 -5.14
C ALA A 5 11.57 -10.24 -3.84
N ASN A 6 11.68 -9.57 -2.69
CA ASN A 6 11.36 -10.11 -1.38
C ASN A 6 10.19 -9.32 -0.78
N GLY A 7 9.55 -9.86 0.25
CA GLY A 7 8.52 -9.12 0.98
C GLY A 7 9.08 -7.86 1.65
N ASP A 8 8.61 -6.71 1.18
CA ASP A 8 9.05 -5.39 1.58
C ASP A 8 7.97 -4.61 2.34
N LYS A 9 8.39 -3.58 3.08
CA LYS A 9 7.51 -2.59 3.69
C LYS A 9 7.79 -1.24 3.06
N LEU A 10 6.86 -0.78 2.23
CA LEU A 10 6.95 0.46 1.50
C LEU A 10 5.97 1.46 2.14
N SER A 11 6.49 2.60 2.58
CA SER A 11 5.68 3.75 2.98
C SER A 11 6.06 4.94 2.12
N GLY A 12 5.07 5.56 1.46
CA GLY A 12 5.21 6.90 0.94
C GLY A 12 5.22 7.92 2.07
N SER A 13 5.25 9.18 1.68
CA SER A 13 5.41 10.32 2.57
C SER A 13 4.22 11.27 2.42
N GLY A 14 4.47 12.57 2.24
CA GLY A 14 3.43 13.52 1.86
C GLY A 14 3.48 13.82 0.36
N GLY A 15 2.32 14.03 -0.24
CA GLY A 15 2.15 14.25 -1.68
C GLY A 15 1.62 13.01 -2.39
N ASN A 16 1.50 13.08 -3.71
CA ASN A 16 0.99 11.96 -4.51
C ASN A 16 2.17 11.04 -4.86
N ASP A 17 2.31 9.94 -4.15
CA ASP A 17 3.38 8.98 -4.33
C ASP A 17 2.99 7.85 -5.30
N ILE A 18 4.00 7.27 -5.95
CA ILE A 18 3.86 6.05 -6.76
C ILE A 18 4.70 4.96 -6.11
N LEU A 19 4.07 3.90 -5.61
CA LEU A 19 4.70 2.77 -4.95
C LEU A 19 4.52 1.50 -5.79
N PHE A 20 5.61 0.75 -5.96
CA PHE A 20 5.61 -0.57 -6.59
C PHE A 20 6.28 -1.57 -5.66
N GLY A 21 5.56 -2.61 -5.22
CA GLY A 21 6.04 -3.66 -4.31
C GLY A 21 7.12 -4.51 -4.97
N GLY A 22 6.76 -5.23 -6.02
CA GLY A 22 7.69 -6.06 -6.77
C GLY A 22 7.26 -7.51 -6.78
N ASP A 23 8.21 -8.42 -6.56
CA ASP A 23 7.84 -9.79 -6.25
C ASP A 23 7.92 -9.99 -4.74
N GLY A 24 7.10 -10.87 -4.19
CA GLY A 24 7.08 -11.15 -2.76
C GLY A 24 5.77 -10.71 -2.11
N ASN A 25 5.71 -10.80 -0.78
CA ASN A 25 4.49 -10.43 -0.05
C ASN A 25 4.73 -9.08 0.62
N ASP A 26 4.21 -8.02 0.01
CA ASP A 26 4.56 -6.66 0.38
C ASP A 26 3.52 -6.01 1.29
N ILE A 27 3.94 -4.96 2.00
CA ILE A 27 3.05 -4.04 2.71
C ILE A 27 3.27 -2.64 2.14
N LEU A 28 2.25 -2.08 1.49
CA LEU A 28 2.29 -0.76 0.88
C LEU A 28 1.41 0.21 1.66
N VAL A 29 1.99 1.33 2.08
CA VAL A 29 1.30 2.46 2.73
C VAL A 29 1.52 3.70 1.86
N GLY A 30 0.45 4.29 1.33
CA GLY A 30 0.53 5.49 0.50
C GLY A 30 1.09 6.68 1.28
N GLY A 31 0.42 7.03 2.37
CA GLY A 31 0.78 8.18 3.20
C GLY A 31 -0.28 9.27 3.10
N VAL A 32 0.17 10.53 3.08
CA VAL A 32 -0.71 11.69 2.87
C VAL A 32 -0.68 12.09 1.41
N GLY A 33 -1.84 12.29 0.77
CA GLY A 33 -1.95 12.56 -0.66
C GLY A 33 -2.69 11.45 -1.40
N ASN A 34 -2.92 11.66 -2.69
CA ASN A 34 -3.60 10.67 -3.54
C ASN A 34 -2.55 9.76 -4.17
N ASP A 35 -2.37 8.57 -3.61
CA ASP A 35 -1.26 7.69 -4.00
C ASP A 35 -1.64 6.68 -5.07
N THR A 36 -0.63 6.15 -5.76
CA THR A 36 -0.77 5.06 -6.71
C THR A 36 0.06 3.87 -6.24
N LEU A 37 -0.62 2.78 -5.89
CA LEU A 37 -0.01 1.59 -5.32
C LEU A 37 -0.11 0.42 -6.31
N THR A 38 0.97 -0.33 -6.47
CA THR A 38 1.02 -1.55 -7.27
C THR A 38 1.75 -2.62 -6.46
N GLY A 39 1.09 -3.74 -6.16
CA GLY A 39 1.66 -4.80 -5.33
C GLY A 39 2.72 -5.59 -6.08
N GLY A 40 2.37 -6.02 -7.30
CA GLY A 40 3.17 -6.90 -8.12
C GLY A 40 2.77 -8.35 -7.92
N THR A 41 3.74 -9.26 -7.79
CA THR A 41 3.45 -10.69 -7.63
C THR A 41 3.58 -11.12 -6.18
N GLY A 42 2.60 -11.86 -5.68
CA GLY A 42 2.60 -12.38 -4.31
C GLY A 42 1.32 -12.03 -3.58
N VAL A 43 1.36 -12.07 -2.26
CA VAL A 43 0.22 -11.75 -1.38
C VAL A 43 0.48 -10.40 -0.74
N ASP A 44 -0.12 -9.36 -1.31
CA ASP A 44 0.18 -7.98 -0.92
C ASP A 44 -0.86 -7.41 0.04
N GLN A 45 -0.40 -6.44 0.84
CA GLN A 45 -1.20 -5.75 1.83
C GLN A 45 -1.15 -4.24 1.61
N PHE A 46 -2.22 -3.69 1.05
CA PHE A 46 -2.41 -2.26 0.90
C PHE A 46 -3.02 -1.70 2.19
N ARG A 47 -2.33 -0.74 2.81
CA ARG A 47 -2.79 -0.06 4.03
C ARG A 47 -3.20 1.36 3.69
N MET A 48 -4.51 1.57 3.72
CA MET A 48 -5.12 2.87 3.44
C MET A 48 -5.02 3.75 4.69
N ALA A 49 -4.57 4.98 4.51
CA ALA A 49 -4.67 5.99 5.56
C ALA A 49 -6.14 6.35 5.82
N THR A 50 -6.44 6.87 7.02
CA THR A 50 -7.78 7.32 7.41
C THR A 50 -8.04 8.80 7.10
N ASN A 51 -7.20 9.39 6.24
CA ASN A 51 -7.33 10.76 5.75
C ASN A 51 -8.44 10.88 4.69
N THR A 52 -8.67 12.10 4.22
CA THR A 52 -9.66 12.41 3.18
C THR A 52 -9.16 12.13 1.77
N ASP A 53 -7.94 11.64 1.63
CA ASP A 53 -7.29 11.44 0.35
C ASP A 53 -7.75 10.11 -0.27
N THR A 54 -7.48 9.93 -1.56
CA THR A 54 -7.92 8.77 -2.34
C THR A 54 -6.73 8.13 -3.03
N ASP A 55 -6.40 6.91 -2.60
CA ASP A 55 -5.38 6.10 -3.26
C ASP A 55 -5.99 5.22 -4.34
N THR A 56 -5.18 4.90 -5.34
CA THR A 56 -5.51 3.98 -6.44
C THR A 56 -4.60 2.76 -6.39
N ILE A 57 -5.18 1.58 -6.28
CA ILE A 57 -4.46 0.30 -6.41
C ILE A 57 -4.62 -0.18 -7.85
N LYS A 58 -3.50 -0.45 -8.55
CA LYS A 58 -3.50 -0.72 -9.99
C LYS A 58 -3.71 -2.18 -10.38
N ASP A 59 -3.38 -3.12 -9.50
CA ASP A 59 -3.24 -4.55 -9.85
C ASP A 59 -3.88 -5.50 -8.83
N PHE A 60 -4.82 -5.02 -8.02
CA PHE A 60 -5.44 -5.81 -6.95
C PHE A 60 -6.02 -7.14 -7.45
N VAL A 61 -5.55 -8.24 -6.87
CA VAL A 61 -6.00 -9.61 -7.15
C VAL A 61 -6.89 -10.11 -6.00
N ALA A 62 -8.20 -10.17 -6.25
CA ALA A 62 -9.17 -10.65 -5.27
C ALA A 62 -8.89 -12.11 -4.83
N GLY A 63 -8.89 -12.35 -3.52
CA GLY A 63 -8.59 -13.65 -2.93
C GLY A 63 -7.10 -13.89 -2.65
N THR A 64 -6.23 -13.06 -3.21
CA THR A 64 -4.79 -13.04 -2.93
C THR A 64 -4.47 -11.83 -2.06
N ASP A 65 -4.71 -10.63 -2.59
CA ASP A 65 -4.34 -9.38 -1.95
C ASP A 65 -5.33 -8.95 -0.88
N LYS A 66 -4.85 -8.07 0.01
CA LYS A 66 -5.61 -7.57 1.14
C LYS A 66 -5.56 -6.06 1.18
N ILE A 67 -6.73 -5.46 1.37
CA ILE A 67 -6.86 -4.05 1.72
C ILE A 67 -7.16 -3.99 3.21
N GLY A 68 -6.34 -3.28 3.96
CA GLY A 68 -6.56 -2.97 5.36
C GLY A 68 -6.63 -1.47 5.56
N LEU A 69 -7.44 -1.05 6.53
CA LEU A 69 -7.33 0.31 7.05
C LEU A 69 -6.15 0.34 8.00
N LEU A 70 -5.35 1.41 7.96
CA LEU A 70 -4.37 1.66 9.00
C LEU A 70 -5.15 1.89 10.30
N ASP A 71 -5.13 0.90 11.19
CA ASP A 71 -5.65 1.09 12.55
C ASP A 71 -4.76 2.14 13.21
N THR A 72 -5.21 3.38 13.23
CA THR A 72 -4.50 4.46 13.93
C THR A 72 -4.61 4.34 15.44
N GLY A 73 -5.22 3.27 15.96
CA GLY A 73 -5.52 3.13 17.36
C GLY A 73 -6.51 4.21 17.76
N ALA A 74 -7.79 3.86 17.84
CA ALA A 74 -8.61 4.54 18.81
C ALA A 74 -7.95 4.28 20.18
N THR A 75 -7.12 5.21 20.64
CA THR A 75 -6.76 5.34 22.05
C THR A 75 -8.04 5.69 22.78
N GLY A 76 -8.78 4.66 23.19
CA GLY A 76 -9.86 4.71 24.15
C GLY A 76 -9.35 4.26 25.51
#